data_AF-A0A9D1PHR3-F1
#
_entry.id   AF-A0A9D1PHR3-F1
#
_cell.length_a   1.000
_cell.length_b   1.000
_cell.length_c   1.000
_cell.angle_alpha   90.00
_cell.angle_beta   90.00
_cell.angle_gamma   90.00
#
_symmetry.space_group_name_H-M   'P 1'
#
loop_
_entity.id
_entity.type
_entity.pdbx_description
1 polymer ?
#
loop_
_entity_poly.entity_id
_entity_poly.type
_entity_poly.pdbx_seq_one_letter_code
_entity_poly.pdbx_strand_id
1 'polypeptide(L)'
;MNGILKAIIISVTISSLFGCIVLSLVPNGVMKEIAKFTVGLFIANALFTPITQIKFPSMESIFIKKDSKIQTEIENAKNQSNEMILEVSNQNLCDNIAENLKNQGYICDIKAELSLDKDNNINIDNIYIYSDIDDYPKISEFIQSNYQIAKENIKHVET
;
A
#
# COMPACT_ATOMS: atom_id res chain seq x y z
N MET A 1 -38.83 -20.10 13.95
CA MET A 1 -39.21 -18.68 14.19
C MET A 1 -37.97 -17.96 14.70
N ASN A 2 -37.33 -17.13 13.86
CA ASN A 2 -35.98 -16.60 14.07
C ASN A 2 -35.87 -15.84 15.40
N GLY A 3 -34.78 -16.04 16.15
CA GLY A 3 -34.58 -15.48 17.49
C GLY A 3 -34.74 -13.95 17.57
N ILE A 4 -34.47 -13.25 16.46
CA ILE A 4 -34.65 -11.80 16.31
C ILE A 4 -36.12 -11.40 16.43
N LEU A 5 -37.03 -12.13 15.78
CA LEU A 5 -38.47 -11.84 15.84
C LEU A 5 -38.99 -12.03 17.27
N LYS A 6 -38.50 -13.07 17.97
CA LYS A 6 -38.83 -13.31 19.38
C LYS A 6 -38.30 -12.19 20.30
N ALA A 7 -37.09 -11.70 20.05
CA ALA A 7 -36.50 -10.59 20.80
C ALA A 7 -37.25 -9.25 20.59
N ILE A 8 -37.64 -8.96 19.34
CA ILE A 8 -38.49 -7.80 19.00
C ILE A 8 -39.80 -7.88 19.76
N ILE A 9 -40.51 -9.01 19.67
CA ILE A 9 -41.82 -9.17 20.32
C ILE A 9 -41.71 -9.00 21.83
N ILE A 10 -40.70 -9.60 22.48
CA ILE A 10 -40.50 -9.51 23.93
C ILE A 10 -40.16 -8.07 24.37
N SER A 11 -39.25 -7.39 23.67
CA SER A 11 -38.82 -6.03 24.03
C SER A 11 -39.94 -5.00 23.90
N VAL A 12 -40.77 -5.11 22.85
CA VAL A 12 -41.93 -4.26 22.63
C VAL A 12 -43.02 -4.53 23.67
N THR A 13 -43.25 -5.80 24.01
CA THR A 13 -44.26 -6.19 25.01
C THR A 13 -43.92 -5.66 26.41
N ILE A 14 -42.66 -5.80 26.84
CA ILE A 14 -42.19 -5.27 28.13
C ILE A 14 -42.33 -3.75 28.16
N SER A 15 -41.88 -3.06 27.10
CA SER A 15 -41.97 -1.60 26.99
C SER A 15 -43.41 -1.09 27.04
N SER A 16 -44.34 -1.79 26.37
CA SER A 16 -45.77 -1.45 26.39
C SER A 16 -46.40 -1.63 27.77
N LEU A 17 -46.04 -2.69 28.50
CA LEU A 17 -46.55 -2.93 29.86
C LEU A 17 -46.12 -1.82 30.82
N PHE A 18 -44.83 -1.46 30.79
CA PHE A 18 -44.31 -0.35 31.59
C PHE A 18 -44.94 0.99 31.20
N GLY A 19 -45.13 1.23 29.90
CA GLY A 19 -45.80 2.43 29.40
C GLY A 19 -47.24 2.58 29.91
N CYS A 20 -48.01 1.49 29.95
CA CYS A 20 -49.36 1.49 30.52
C CYS A 20 -49.38 1.80 32.02
N ILE A 21 -48.41 1.28 32.79
CA ILE A 21 -48.30 1.56 34.23
C ILE A 21 -48.00 3.05 34.46
N VAL A 22 -47.06 3.61 33.70
CA VAL A 22 -46.72 5.04 33.76
C VAL A 22 -47.94 5.90 33.41
N LEU A 23 -48.66 5.56 32.35
CA LEU A 23 -49.86 6.30 31.94
C LEU A 23 -51.04 6.20 32.91
N SER A 24 -51.07 5.15 33.74
CA SER A 24 -52.05 4.99 34.82
C SER A 24 -51.75 5.88 36.02
N LEU A 25 -50.47 6.17 36.27
CA LEU A 25 -50.00 6.99 37.39
C LEU A 25 -49.98 8.49 37.08
N VAL A 26 -49.98 8.86 35.80
CA VAL A 26 -49.91 10.26 35.37
C VAL A 26 -51.32 10.87 35.30
N PRO A 27 -51.60 11.96 36.04
CA PRO A 27 -52.89 12.62 36.03
C PRO A 27 -53.24 13.19 34.64
N ASN A 28 -54.54 13.27 34.32
CA ASN A 28 -55.02 13.75 33.02
C ASN A 28 -54.61 15.23 32.81
N GLY A 29 -54.03 15.53 31.64
CA GLY A 29 -53.53 16.85 31.26
C GLY A 29 -52.30 16.76 30.37
N VAL A 30 -51.57 17.88 30.23
CA VAL A 30 -50.38 17.99 29.36
C VAL A 30 -49.30 16.96 29.73
N MET A 31 -49.14 16.67 31.02
CA MET A 31 -48.24 15.61 31.53
C MET A 31 -48.54 14.23 30.94
N LYS A 32 -49.83 13.89 30.71
CA LYS A 32 -50.23 12.61 30.13
C LYS A 32 -49.87 12.53 28.64
N GLU A 33 -49.95 13.63 27.92
CA GLU A 33 -49.54 13.69 26.51
C GLU A 33 -48.02 13.55 26.36
N ILE A 34 -47.25 14.22 27.22
CA ILE A 34 -45.79 14.06 27.29
C ILE A 34 -45.43 12.60 27.63
N ALA A 35 -46.11 11.99 28.60
CA ALA A 35 -45.88 10.59 28.94
C ALA A 35 -46.18 9.63 27.78
N LYS A 36 -47.27 9.84 27.03
CA LYS A 36 -47.59 9.04 25.83
C LYS A 36 -46.50 9.17 24.77
N PHE A 37 -46.01 10.39 24.54
CA PHE A 37 -44.94 10.64 23.59
C PHE A 37 -43.64 9.91 23.97
N THR A 38 -43.23 10.01 25.24
CA THR A 38 -42.03 9.34 25.77
C THR A 38 -42.15 7.81 25.66
N VAL A 39 -43.32 7.24 26.00
CA VAL A 39 -43.57 5.79 25.87
C VAL A 39 -43.50 5.36 24.40
N GLY A 40 -44.09 6.13 23.49
CA GLY A 40 -44.02 5.86 22.05
C GLY A 40 -42.59 5.90 21.51
N LEU A 41 -41.80 6.90 21.92
CA LEU A 41 -40.39 7.03 21.54
C LEU A 41 -39.55 5.87 22.11
N PHE A 42 -39.86 5.40 23.32
CA PHE A 42 -39.20 4.27 23.94
C PHE A 42 -39.48 2.95 23.20
N ILE A 43 -40.74 2.73 22.78
CA ILE A 43 -41.12 1.57 21.96
C ILE A 43 -40.42 1.62 20.58
N ALA A 44 -40.32 2.80 19.97
CA ALA A 44 -39.59 2.98 18.71
C ALA A 44 -38.13 2.60 18.88
N ASN A 45 -37.45 3.06 19.93
CA ASN A 45 -36.06 2.68 20.22
C ASN A 45 -35.91 1.18 20.49
N ALA A 46 -36.84 0.56 21.22
CA ALA A 46 -36.84 -0.89 21.48
C ALA A 46 -36.95 -1.72 20.19
N LEU A 47 -37.66 -1.22 19.17
CA LEU A 47 -37.74 -1.83 17.84
C LEU A 47 -36.43 -1.73 17.05
N PHE A 48 -35.64 -0.67 17.27
CA PHE A 48 -34.34 -0.48 16.60
C PHE A 48 -33.20 -1.28 17.25
N THR A 49 -33.25 -1.54 18.57
CA THR A 49 -32.23 -2.34 19.28
C THR A 49 -31.91 -3.72 18.68
N PRO A 50 -32.89 -4.55 18.27
CA PRO A 50 -32.60 -5.83 17.61
C PRO A 50 -32.11 -5.64 16.17
N ILE A 51 -32.39 -4.50 15.52
CA ILE A 51 -31.87 -4.16 14.18
C ILE A 51 -30.38 -3.81 14.27
N THR A 52 -29.92 -3.14 15.34
CA THR A 52 -28.49 -2.86 15.54
C THR A 52 -27.66 -4.11 15.85
N GLN A 53 -28.29 -5.20 16.27
CA GLN A 53 -27.63 -6.51 16.46
C GLN A 53 -27.51 -7.32 15.16
N ILE A 54 -28.15 -6.86 14.07
CA ILE A 54 -27.89 -7.39 12.74
C ILE A 54 -26.48 -6.92 12.39
N LYS A 55 -25.52 -7.82 12.56
CA LYS A 55 -24.17 -7.67 12.00
C LYS A 55 -24.35 -7.58 10.48
N PHE A 56 -24.46 -6.37 9.94
CA PHE A 56 -24.19 -6.16 8.53
C PHE A 56 -22.79 -6.73 8.27
N PRO A 57 -22.59 -7.57 7.24
CA PRO A 57 -21.25 -7.99 6.87
C PRO A 57 -20.41 -6.72 6.75
N SER A 58 -19.28 -6.69 7.46
CA SER A 58 -18.53 -5.46 7.67
C SER A 58 -18.19 -4.83 6.33
N MET A 59 -18.66 -3.60 6.14
CA MET A 59 -18.19 -2.69 5.08
C MET A 59 -16.68 -2.42 5.18
N GLU A 60 -16.00 -2.89 6.24
CA GLU A 60 -14.55 -2.98 6.32
C GLU A 60 -13.95 -3.74 5.13
N SER A 61 -14.62 -4.77 4.61
CA SER A 61 -14.13 -5.50 3.42
C SER A 61 -14.13 -4.67 2.13
N ILE A 62 -14.88 -3.57 2.07
CA ILE A 62 -14.94 -2.65 0.93
C ILE A 62 -13.93 -1.51 1.11
N PHE A 63 -13.70 -1.06 2.35
CA PHE A 63 -12.70 -0.01 2.64
C PHE A 63 -11.26 -0.54 2.65
N ILE A 64 -11.02 -1.72 3.25
CA ILE A 64 -9.67 -2.32 3.34
C ILE A 64 -9.15 -2.75 1.96
N LYS A 65 -10.04 -3.17 1.04
CA LYS A 65 -9.66 -3.55 -0.33
C LYS A 65 -9.21 -2.36 -1.19
N LYS A 66 -9.58 -1.14 -0.81
CA LYS A 66 -9.21 0.08 -1.53
C LYS A 66 -7.81 0.53 -1.11
N ASP A 67 -7.50 0.46 0.18
CA ASP A 67 -6.16 0.81 0.69
C ASP A 67 -5.09 -0.20 0.27
N SER A 68 -5.38 -1.51 0.27
CA SER A 68 -4.40 -2.50 -0.20
C SER A 68 -4.11 -2.35 -1.69
N LYS A 69 -5.12 -2.09 -2.52
CA LYS A 69 -4.93 -1.93 -3.96
C LYS A 69 -4.20 -0.63 -4.31
N ILE A 70 -4.44 0.46 -3.59
CA ILE A 70 -3.70 1.72 -3.73
C ILE A 70 -2.25 1.56 -3.27
N GLN A 71 -1.99 0.86 -2.15
CA GLN A 71 -0.62 0.60 -1.71
C GLN A 71 0.13 -0.30 -2.69
N THR A 72 -0.50 -1.34 -3.23
CA THR A 72 0.11 -2.20 -4.26
C THR A 72 0.32 -1.45 -5.58
N GLU A 73 -0.57 -0.55 -5.98
CA GLU A 73 -0.36 0.30 -7.17
C GLU A 73 0.76 1.33 -6.97
N ILE A 74 0.88 1.92 -5.77
CA ILE A 74 1.98 2.84 -5.43
C ILE A 74 3.31 2.09 -5.37
N GLU A 75 3.34 0.90 -4.79
CA GLU A 75 4.52 0.05 -4.72
C GLU A 75 4.94 -0.45 -6.10
N ASN A 76 3.98 -0.88 -6.94
CA ASN A 76 4.24 -1.27 -8.32
C ASN A 76 4.70 -0.09 -9.18
N ALA A 77 4.11 1.10 -9.01
CA ALA A 77 4.55 2.30 -9.72
C ALA A 77 5.95 2.74 -9.27
N LYS A 78 6.27 2.61 -7.97
CA LYS A 78 7.61 2.88 -7.44
C LYS A 78 8.63 1.87 -7.95
N ASN A 79 8.29 0.58 -7.98
CA ASN A 79 9.17 -0.48 -8.50
C ASN A 79 9.39 -0.31 -10.01
N GLN A 80 8.35 -0.01 -10.79
CA GLN A 80 8.45 0.27 -12.22
C GLN A 80 9.28 1.53 -12.50
N SER A 81 9.10 2.59 -11.70
CA SER A 81 9.92 3.80 -11.79
C SER A 81 11.39 3.52 -11.44
N ASN A 82 11.65 2.69 -10.42
CA ASN A 82 12.99 2.32 -10.00
C ASN A 82 13.70 1.46 -11.06
N GLU A 83 12.99 0.50 -11.68
CA GLU A 83 13.50 -0.28 -12.80
C GLU A 83 13.85 0.60 -14.00
N MET A 84 12.97 1.53 -14.38
CA MET A 84 13.22 2.47 -15.47
C MET A 84 14.41 3.40 -15.17
N ILE A 85 14.54 3.89 -13.92
CA ILE A 85 15.68 4.71 -13.49
C ILE A 85 16.99 3.91 -13.57
N LEU A 86 16.99 2.64 -13.13
CA LEU A 86 18.16 1.77 -13.20
C LEU A 86 18.53 1.44 -14.65
N GLU A 87 17.55 1.13 -15.50
CA GLU A 87 17.79 0.80 -16.91
C GLU A 87 18.36 2.00 -17.69
N VAL A 88 17.75 3.17 -17.57
CA VAL A 88 18.23 4.41 -18.22
C VAL A 88 19.61 4.81 -17.68
N SER A 89 19.83 4.67 -16.37
CA SER A 89 21.13 4.99 -15.78
C SER A 89 22.21 4.00 -16.18
N ASN A 90 21.87 2.71 -16.31
CA ASN A 90 22.79 1.68 -16.77
C ASN A 90 23.20 1.93 -18.22
N GLN A 91 22.22 2.21 -19.08
CA GLN A 91 22.48 2.50 -20.48
C GLN A 91 23.35 3.77 -20.63
N ASN A 92 22.98 4.86 -19.97
CA ASN A 92 23.78 6.10 -20.01
C ASN A 92 25.19 5.91 -19.46
N LEU A 93 25.37 5.11 -18.40
CA LEU A 93 26.68 4.84 -17.82
C LEU A 93 27.53 3.98 -18.76
N CYS A 94 26.97 2.90 -19.31
CA CYS A 94 27.67 2.04 -20.26
C CYS A 94 28.04 2.81 -21.54
N ASP A 95 27.11 3.59 -22.09
CA ASP A 95 27.33 4.40 -23.28
C ASP A 95 28.43 5.45 -23.05
N ASN A 96 28.42 6.12 -21.89
CA ASN A 96 29.43 7.13 -21.55
C ASN A 96 30.83 6.51 -21.39
N ILE A 97 30.94 5.36 -20.72
CA ILE A 97 32.24 4.69 -20.57
C ILE A 97 32.71 4.14 -21.93
N ALA A 98 31.83 3.53 -22.72
CA ALA A 98 32.16 3.00 -24.05
C ALA A 98 32.59 4.12 -25.01
N GLU A 99 31.90 5.27 -24.99
CA GLU A 99 32.26 6.44 -25.79
C GLU A 99 33.62 7.00 -25.37
N ASN A 100 33.88 7.13 -24.07
CA ASN A 100 35.17 7.59 -23.57
C ASN A 100 36.33 6.65 -23.93
N LEU A 101 36.11 5.34 -23.89
CA LEU A 101 37.12 4.35 -24.27
C LEU A 101 37.35 4.33 -25.78
N LYS A 102 36.29 4.50 -26.58
CA LYS A 102 36.38 4.68 -28.03
C LYS A 102 37.17 5.93 -28.41
N ASN A 103 36.97 7.03 -27.68
CA ASN A 103 37.74 8.27 -27.86
C ASN A 103 39.24 8.09 -27.52
N GLN A 104 39.58 7.11 -26.68
CA GLN A 104 40.95 6.71 -26.37
C GLN A 104 41.51 5.64 -27.35
N GLY A 105 40.70 5.19 -28.31
CA GLY A 105 41.10 4.22 -29.35
C GLY A 105 40.84 2.75 -29.01
N TYR A 106 40.15 2.45 -27.90
CA TYR A 106 39.80 1.09 -27.50
C TYR A 106 38.39 0.72 -28.01
N ILE A 107 38.22 -0.51 -28.49
CA ILE A 107 36.91 -1.06 -28.88
C ILE A 107 36.52 -2.07 -27.82
N CYS A 108 35.50 -1.76 -27.02
CA CYS A 108 35.00 -2.64 -25.97
C CYS A 108 33.51 -2.43 -25.75
N ASP A 109 32.79 -3.51 -25.44
CA ASP A 109 31.42 -3.45 -24.95
C ASP A 109 31.42 -3.50 -23.42
N ILE A 110 30.48 -2.78 -22.81
CA ILE A 110 30.43 -2.59 -21.37
C ILE A 110 29.02 -2.88 -20.89
N LYS A 111 28.94 -3.64 -19.81
CA LYS A 111 27.68 -3.93 -19.13
C LYS A 111 27.86 -3.67 -17.65
N ALA A 112 27.02 -2.82 -17.05
CA ALA A 112 27.01 -2.62 -15.61
C ALA A 112 25.80 -3.29 -14.97
N GLU A 113 25.97 -3.75 -13.74
CA GLU A 113 24.91 -4.12 -12.81
C GLU A 113 24.80 -3.00 -11.77
N LEU A 114 23.63 -2.38 -11.74
CA LEU A 114 23.31 -1.27 -10.85
C LEU A 114 22.24 -1.71 -9.85
N SER A 115 22.38 -1.26 -8.61
CA SER A 115 21.35 -1.39 -7.59
C SER A 115 20.97 -0.02 -7.02
N LEU A 116 19.75 0.07 -6.48
CA LEU A 116 19.29 1.24 -5.74
C LEU A 116 19.41 0.95 -4.24
N ASP A 117 20.13 1.81 -3.52
CA ASP A 117 20.16 1.76 -2.07
C ASP A 117 18.85 2.34 -1.47
N LYS A 118 18.64 2.16 -0.16
CA LYS A 118 17.47 2.62 0.60
C LYS A 118 17.21 4.12 0.49
N ASP A 119 18.26 4.90 0.19
CA ASP A 119 18.20 6.35 -0.02
C ASP A 119 17.98 6.74 -1.50
N ASN A 120 17.61 5.80 -2.37
CA ASN A 120 17.41 6.01 -3.82
C ASN A 120 18.69 6.44 -4.57
N ASN A 121 19.87 6.20 -3.98
CA ASN A 121 21.15 6.39 -4.64
C ASN A 121 21.48 5.18 -5.52
N ILE A 122 22.02 5.44 -6.71
CA ILE A 122 22.46 4.41 -7.64
C ILE A 122 23.84 3.93 -7.22
N ASN A 123 23.95 2.65 -6.89
CA ASN A 123 25.20 1.99 -6.59
C ASN A 123 25.62 1.08 -7.76
N ILE A 124 26.91 1.04 -8.04
CA ILE A 124 27.47 0.20 -9.09
C ILE A 124 27.99 -1.08 -8.45
N ASP A 125 27.29 -2.20 -8.67
CA ASP A 125 27.64 -3.47 -8.06
C ASP A 125 28.74 -4.19 -8.85
N ASN A 126 28.58 -4.29 -10.18
CA ASN A 126 29.58 -4.88 -11.06
C ASN A 126 29.65 -4.16 -12.41
N ILE A 127 30.83 -4.13 -13.01
CA ILE A 127 31.04 -3.75 -14.40
C ILE A 127 31.72 -4.91 -15.11
N TYR A 128 31.13 -5.34 -16.21
CA TYR A 128 31.66 -6.35 -17.12
C TYR A 128 32.19 -5.67 -18.36
N ILE A 129 33.45 -5.92 -18.66
CA ILE A 129 34.14 -5.35 -19.82
C ILE A 129 34.41 -6.48 -20.81
N TYR A 130 33.86 -6.34 -22.01
CA TYR A 130 34.06 -7.22 -23.14
C TYR A 130 35.12 -6.60 -24.05
N SER A 131 36.36 -7.08 -23.90
CA SER A 131 37.52 -6.59 -24.64
C SER A 131 38.57 -7.68 -24.80
N ASP A 132 39.52 -7.46 -25.72
CA ASP A 132 40.73 -8.28 -25.80
C ASP A 132 41.52 -8.25 -24.47
N ILE A 133 42.16 -9.38 -24.13
CA ILE A 133 42.96 -9.54 -22.89
C ILE A 133 44.09 -8.53 -22.79
N ASP A 134 44.66 -8.11 -23.92
CA ASP A 134 45.79 -7.18 -23.96
C ASP A 134 45.41 -5.73 -23.57
N ASP A 135 44.14 -5.36 -23.77
CA ASP A 135 43.64 -4.01 -23.50
C ASP A 135 42.93 -3.90 -22.13
N TYR A 136 42.46 -5.02 -21.57
CA TYR A 136 41.76 -5.07 -20.28
C TYR A 136 42.51 -4.39 -19.10
N PRO A 137 43.84 -4.56 -18.92
CA PRO A 137 44.55 -3.92 -17.81
C PRO A 137 44.51 -2.39 -17.89
N LYS A 138 44.59 -1.82 -19.10
CA LYS A 138 44.56 -0.37 -19.32
C LYS A 138 43.14 0.18 -19.17
N ILE A 139 42.15 -0.56 -19.66
CA ILE A 139 40.74 -0.18 -19.56
C ILE A 139 40.27 -0.21 -18.10
N SER A 140 40.64 -1.24 -17.34
CA SER A 140 40.28 -1.35 -15.92
C SER A 140 40.91 -0.23 -15.06
N GLU A 141 42.15 0.16 -15.34
CA GLU A 141 42.82 1.29 -14.66
C GLU A 141 42.16 2.63 -15.01
N PHE A 142 41.76 2.83 -16.26
CA PHE A 142 41.03 4.02 -16.70
C PHE A 142 39.67 4.16 -16.01
N ILE A 143 38.91 3.06 -15.89
CA ILE A 143 37.60 3.05 -15.23
C ILE A 143 37.76 3.30 -13.72
N GLN A 144 38.75 2.67 -13.09
CA GLN A 144 39.04 2.86 -11.67
C GLN A 144 39.40 4.32 -11.35
N SER A 145 40.19 4.98 -12.20
CA SER A 145 40.63 6.36 -11.99
C SER A 145 39.50 7.38 -12.21
N ASN A 146 38.69 7.22 -13.27
CA ASN A 146 37.67 8.20 -13.63
C ASN A 146 36.34 8.04 -12.89
N TYR A 147 35.96 6.80 -12.53
CA TYR A 147 34.65 6.50 -11.95
C TYR A 147 34.71 6.07 -10.49
N GLN A 148 35.90 6.03 -9.88
CA GLN A 148 36.13 5.65 -8.46
C GLN A 148 35.54 4.27 -8.09
N ILE A 149 35.53 3.34 -9.05
CA ILE A 149 34.94 2.02 -8.88
C ILE A 149 36.00 1.07 -8.29
N ALA A 150 35.61 0.28 -7.30
CA ALA A 150 36.51 -0.69 -6.68
C ALA A 150 36.91 -1.77 -7.70
N LYS A 151 38.20 -2.14 -7.71
CA LYS A 151 38.77 -3.12 -8.66
C LYS A 151 38.10 -4.50 -8.59
N GLU A 152 37.55 -4.84 -7.43
CA GLU A 152 36.79 -6.08 -7.18
C GLU A 152 35.44 -6.14 -7.91
N ASN A 153 34.89 -4.99 -8.28
CA ASN A 153 33.63 -4.87 -9.00
C ASN A 153 33.83 -4.84 -10.52
N ILE A 154 35.07 -4.83 -11.01
CA ILE A 154 35.40 -4.82 -12.44
C ILE A 154 35.79 -6.23 -12.86
N LYS A 155 35.01 -6.81 -13.77
CA LYS A 155 35.19 -8.17 -14.27
C LYS A 155 35.48 -8.13 -15.77
N HIS A 156 36.51 -8.88 -16.16
CA HIS A 156 36.79 -9.15 -17.57
C HIS A 156 35.86 -10.25 -18.08
N VAL A 157 35.32 -10.05 -19.28
CA VAL A 157 34.66 -11.11 -20.03
C VAL A 157 35.35 -11.18 -21.39
N GLU A 158 36.02 -12.29 -21.65
CA GLU A 158 36.72 -12.53 -22.92
C GLU A 158 35.69 -12.66 -24.06
N THR A 159 35.95 -11.99 -25.18
CA THR A 159 35.04 -11.94 -26.35
C THR A 159 35.65 -12.68 -27.53
#